data_AF-A0A9P7GLS8-F1
#
_entry.id   AF-A0A9P7GLS8-F1
#
_cell.length_a   1.000
_cell.length_b   1.000
_cell.length_c   1.000
_cell.angle_alpha   90.00
_cell.angle_beta   90.00
_cell.angle_gamma   90.00
#
_symmetry.space_group_name_H-M   'P 1'
#
loop_
_entity.id
_entity.type
_entity.pdbx_description
1 polymer ?
#
loop_
_entity_poly.entity_id
_entity_poly.type
_entity_poly.pdbx_seq_one_letter_code
_entity_poly.pdbx_strand_id
1 'polypeptide(L)'
;MAANHGVDLVKDGRGRLITNVIDNVSWSTEKKLKEKDLWTKWHDECVELHCVQDADRLDAIGAFGVMRCAAYTAITNNPIYAPMGDPKQPYSAIQHFSDKLIHIRDRLKTNYGRSLGLKRHQLILDFLSAIEDEYDTLAPSHAN
;
A
#
# COMPACT_ATOMS: atom_id res chain seq x y z
N MET A 1 -16.10 -1.65 39.31
CA MET A 1 -16.95 -2.75 38.83
C MET A 1 -16.68 -2.91 37.34
N ALA A 2 -15.70 -3.74 36.96
CA ALA A 2 -15.44 -4.03 35.56
C ALA A 2 -16.54 -4.95 35.06
N ALA A 3 -17.33 -4.51 34.08
CA ALA A 3 -18.32 -5.37 33.44
C ALA A 3 -17.57 -6.54 32.79
N ASN A 4 -17.87 -7.76 33.23
CA ASN A 4 -17.49 -8.98 32.52
C ASN A 4 -18.20 -8.97 31.17
N HIS A 5 -17.58 -8.38 30.16
CA HIS A 5 -18.01 -8.56 28.79
C HIS A 5 -17.75 -10.02 28.43
N GLY A 6 -18.78 -10.86 28.52
CA GLY A 6 -18.77 -12.30 28.25
C GLY A 6 -18.53 -12.64 26.77
N VAL A 7 -17.45 -12.12 26.20
CA VAL A 7 -17.01 -12.39 24.83
C VAL A 7 -15.97 -13.50 24.89
N ASP A 8 -16.39 -14.71 24.53
CA ASP A 8 -15.49 -15.86 24.35
C ASP A 8 -15.28 -16.08 22.85
N LEU A 9 -14.21 -15.46 22.32
CA LEU A 9 -13.85 -15.50 20.89
C LEU A 9 -13.57 -16.92 20.37
N VAL A 10 -13.25 -17.86 21.27
CA VAL A 10 -12.97 -19.23 20.90
C VAL A 10 -14.27 -20.00 20.72
N LYS A 11 -15.21 -19.87 21.67
CA LYS A 11 -16.52 -20.52 21.59
C LYS A 11 -17.41 -19.93 20.50
N ASP A 12 -17.32 -18.63 20.24
CA ASP A 12 -18.13 -17.97 19.22
C ASP A 12 -17.58 -18.11 17.78
N GLY A 13 -16.40 -18.72 17.62
CA GLY A 13 -15.76 -18.95 16.32
C GLY A 13 -15.09 -17.73 15.69
N ARG A 14 -15.22 -16.52 16.26
CA ARG A 14 -14.61 -15.30 15.73
C ARG A 14 -13.10 -15.29 15.86
N GLY A 15 -12.55 -15.97 16.86
CA GLY A 15 -11.10 -16.15 17.02
C GLY A 15 -10.49 -16.80 15.78
N ARG A 16 -11.14 -17.85 15.23
CA ARG A 16 -10.68 -18.52 14.00
C ARG A 16 -10.75 -17.59 12.79
N LEU A 17 -11.83 -16.82 12.66
CA LEU A 17 -11.96 -15.84 11.59
C LEU A 17 -10.84 -14.79 11.64
N ILE A 18 -10.57 -14.24 12.84
CA ILE A 18 -9.51 -13.25 13.05
C ILE A 18 -8.15 -13.81 12.64
N THR A 19 -7.80 -15.02 13.09
CA THR A 19 -6.53 -15.66 12.69
C THR A 19 -6.44 -15.84 11.19
N ASN A 20 -7.50 -16.33 10.54
CA ASN A 20 -7.53 -16.47 9.08
C ASN A 20 -7.36 -15.14 8.35
N VAL A 21 -7.96 -14.05 8.85
CA VAL A 21 -7.79 -12.72 8.26
C VAL A 21 -6.34 -12.25 8.40
N ILE A 22 -5.74 -12.40 9.58
CA ILE A 22 -4.34 -12.02 9.85
C ILE A 22 -3.39 -12.73 8.88
N ASP A 23 -3.57 -14.04 8.69
CA ASP A 23 -2.69 -14.83 7.83
C ASP A 23 -2.80 -14.45 6.35
N ASN A 24 -3.93 -13.85 5.93
CA ASN A 24 -4.26 -13.57 4.53
C ASN A 24 -4.27 -12.07 4.17
N VAL A 25 -3.99 -11.17 5.11
CA VAL A 25 -4.07 -9.72 4.86
C VAL A 25 -3.02 -9.24 3.86
N SER A 26 -1.80 -9.79 3.90
CA SER A 26 -0.68 -9.23 3.15
C SER A 26 -0.82 -9.43 1.64
N TRP A 27 -0.41 -8.43 0.86
CA TRP A 27 -0.37 -8.54 -0.61
C TRP A 27 0.52 -9.70 -1.09
N SER A 28 1.65 -9.91 -0.41
CA SER A 28 2.58 -11.01 -0.72
C SER A 28 1.92 -12.37 -0.52
N THR A 29 1.06 -12.51 0.51
CA THR A 29 0.28 -13.73 0.72
C THR A 29 -0.73 -13.91 -0.41
N GLU A 30 -1.52 -12.89 -0.74
CA GLU A 30 -2.50 -12.97 -1.83
C GLU A 30 -1.86 -13.40 -3.15
N LYS A 31 -0.70 -12.80 -3.51
CA LYS A 31 0.03 -13.16 -4.74
C LYS A 31 0.48 -14.63 -4.72
N LYS A 32 1.10 -15.07 -3.63
CA LYS A 32 1.59 -16.46 -3.47
C LYS A 32 0.45 -17.49 -3.54
N LEU A 33 -0.70 -17.18 -2.95
CA LEU A 33 -1.86 -18.08 -2.96
C LEU A 33 -2.45 -18.21 -4.37
N LYS A 34 -2.56 -17.10 -5.10
CA LYS A 34 -3.03 -17.09 -6.50
C LYS A 34 -2.07 -17.86 -7.42
N GLU A 35 -0.76 -17.67 -7.26
CA GLU A 35 0.25 -18.40 -8.06
C GLU A 35 0.25 -19.91 -7.82
N LYS A 36 -0.11 -20.34 -6.61
CA LYS A 36 -0.15 -21.76 -6.21
C LYS A 36 -1.53 -22.41 -6.37
N ASP A 37 -2.50 -21.70 -6.94
CA ASP A 37 -3.90 -22.14 -7.03
C ASP A 37 -4.51 -22.53 -5.67
N LEU A 38 -4.07 -21.84 -4.60
CA LEU A 38 -4.58 -21.98 -3.23
C LEU A 38 -5.56 -20.87 -2.86
N TRP A 39 -5.89 -19.99 -3.81
CA TRP A 39 -6.87 -18.94 -3.62
C TRP A 39 -8.28 -19.53 -3.70
N THR A 40 -8.99 -19.52 -2.59
CA THR A 40 -10.31 -20.16 -2.46
C THR A 40 -11.45 -19.15 -2.49
N LYS A 41 -12.67 -19.65 -2.72
CA LYS A 41 -13.93 -18.89 -2.65
C LYS A 41 -14.06 -18.02 -1.39
N TRP A 42 -13.58 -18.51 -0.23
CA TRP A 42 -13.61 -17.73 1.01
C TRP A 42 -12.87 -16.39 0.89
N HIS A 43 -11.75 -16.36 0.16
CA HIS A 43 -10.97 -15.14 -0.03
C HIS A 43 -11.68 -14.11 -0.93
N ASP A 44 -12.54 -14.58 -1.84
CA ASP A 44 -13.34 -13.71 -2.71
C ASP A 44 -14.61 -13.20 -2.04
N GLU A 45 -15.13 -13.90 -1.03
CA GLU A 45 -16.41 -13.57 -0.39
C GLU A 45 -16.29 -12.98 1.02
N CYS A 46 -15.16 -13.17 1.72
CA CYS A 46 -15.01 -12.71 3.09
C CYS A 46 -14.85 -11.18 3.17
N VAL A 47 -15.91 -10.52 3.62
CA VAL A 47 -15.99 -9.06 3.75
C VAL A 47 -15.00 -8.55 4.80
N GLU A 48 -14.82 -9.24 5.92
CA GLU A 48 -13.85 -8.86 6.96
C GLU A 48 -12.42 -8.85 6.42
N LEU A 49 -12.05 -9.86 5.63
CA LEU A 49 -10.74 -9.90 4.97
C LEU A 49 -10.59 -8.70 4.01
N HIS A 50 -11.59 -8.42 3.18
CA HIS A 50 -11.54 -7.31 2.23
C HIS A 50 -11.40 -5.96 2.92
N CYS A 51 -12.15 -5.73 4.00
CA CYS A 51 -12.06 -4.52 4.80
C CYS A 51 -10.66 -4.33 5.39
N VAL A 52 -10.07 -5.37 5.96
CA VAL A 52 -8.73 -5.29 6.57
C VAL A 52 -7.64 -5.14 5.50
N GLN A 53 -7.76 -5.84 4.36
CA GLN A 53 -6.85 -5.69 3.23
C GLN A 53 -6.90 -4.28 2.62
N ASP A 54 -8.09 -3.73 2.44
CA ASP A 54 -8.24 -2.36 1.95
C ASP A 54 -7.66 -1.36 2.95
N ALA A 55 -7.87 -1.55 4.26
CA ALA A 55 -7.30 -0.68 5.28
C ALA A 55 -5.76 -0.65 5.24
N ASP A 56 -5.11 -1.82 5.20
CA ASP A 56 -3.65 -1.97 5.06
C ASP A 56 -3.13 -1.30 3.77
N ARG A 57 -3.80 -1.55 2.64
CA ARG A 57 -3.45 -0.97 1.33
C ARG A 57 -3.63 0.54 1.28
N LEU A 58 -4.72 1.05 1.87
CA LEU A 58 -5.00 2.47 1.91
C LEU A 58 -3.94 3.21 2.73
N ASP A 59 -3.51 2.64 3.86
CA ASP A 59 -2.44 3.23 4.70
C ASP A 59 -1.10 3.31 3.94
N ALA A 60 -0.90 2.43 2.96
CA ALA A 60 0.28 2.48 2.12
C ALA A 60 0.31 3.65 1.12
N ILE A 61 -0.80 4.34 0.88
CA ILE A 61 -0.93 5.43 -0.10
C ILE A 61 -1.43 6.75 0.52
N GLY A 62 -1.37 7.84 -0.25
CA GLY A 62 -1.70 9.18 0.22
C GLY A 62 -0.58 9.80 1.06
N ALA A 63 -0.88 10.89 1.78
CA ALA A 63 0.14 11.67 2.50
C ALA A 63 0.99 10.85 3.49
N PHE A 64 0.34 10.01 4.31
CA PHE A 64 1.07 9.11 5.23
C PHE A 64 1.86 8.04 4.48
N GLY A 65 1.34 7.53 3.36
CA GLY A 65 2.07 6.64 2.47
C GLY A 65 3.35 7.28 1.94
N VAL A 66 3.28 8.58 1.58
CA VAL A 66 4.44 9.37 1.15
C VAL A 66 5.51 9.40 2.23
N MET A 67 5.14 9.84 3.44
CA MET A 67 6.06 9.94 4.58
C MET A 67 6.65 8.58 4.96
N ARG A 68 5.83 7.53 5.01
CA ARG A 68 6.29 6.18 5.39
C ARG A 68 7.28 5.60 4.38
N CYS A 69 7.06 5.81 3.08
CA CYS A 69 8.00 5.38 2.06
C CYS A 69 9.33 6.13 2.19
N ALA A 70 9.29 7.47 2.30
CA ALA A 70 10.50 8.28 2.45
C ALA A 70 11.32 7.89 3.69
N ALA A 71 10.65 7.70 4.83
CA ALA A 71 11.30 7.26 6.08
C ALA A 71 11.94 5.87 5.95
N TYR A 72 11.25 4.91 5.34
CA TYR A 72 11.79 3.57 5.11
C TYR A 72 12.96 3.57 4.13
N THR A 73 12.87 4.35 3.06
CA THR A 73 13.96 4.50 2.09
C THR A 73 15.20 5.12 2.77
N ALA A 74 15.01 6.14 3.60
CA ALA A 74 16.10 6.77 4.34
C ALA A 74 16.78 5.81 5.32
N ILE A 75 16.02 5.04 6.12
CA ILE A 75 16.62 4.10 7.09
C ILE A 75 17.31 2.91 6.41
N THR A 76 16.93 2.60 5.16
CA THR A 76 17.57 1.54 4.35
C THR A 76 18.75 2.06 3.52
N ASN A 77 19.21 3.30 3.76
CA ASN A 77 20.30 3.96 3.04
C ASN A 77 20.11 4.00 1.51
N ASN A 78 18.86 4.04 1.06
CA ASN A 78 18.53 4.28 -0.35
C ASN A 78 18.28 5.78 -0.57
N PRO A 79 18.56 6.31 -1.76
CA PRO A 79 18.22 7.70 -2.07
C PRO A 79 16.70 7.90 -2.07
N ILE A 80 16.22 9.04 -1.54
CA ILE A 80 14.80 9.39 -1.63
C ILE A 80 14.41 9.63 -3.09
N TYR A 81 15.25 10.38 -3.81
CA TYR A 81 15.09 10.67 -5.22
C TYR A 81 16.34 10.24 -6.00
N ALA A 82 16.10 9.63 -7.16
CA ALA A 82 17.08 9.45 -8.22
C ALA A 82 16.33 9.61 -9.56
N PRO A 83 16.99 10.10 -10.63
CA PRO A 83 16.38 10.15 -11.95
C PRO A 83 15.80 8.79 -12.34
N MET A 84 14.60 8.80 -12.92
CA MET A 84 13.88 7.56 -13.23
C MET A 84 14.69 6.74 -14.24
N GLY A 85 14.94 5.47 -13.92
CA GLY A 85 15.74 4.56 -14.76
C GLY A 85 17.26 4.72 -14.64
N ASP A 86 17.77 5.43 -13.62
CA ASP A 86 19.22 5.51 -13.37
C ASP A 86 19.82 4.12 -13.04
N PRO A 87 20.71 3.56 -13.87
CA PRO A 87 21.31 2.25 -13.63
C PRO A 87 22.26 2.23 -12.43
N LYS A 88 22.73 3.39 -11.95
CA LYS A 88 23.59 3.50 -10.75
C LYS A 88 22.78 3.51 -9.45
N GLN A 89 21.53 3.96 -9.52
CA GLN A 89 20.61 4.05 -8.39
C GLN A 89 19.27 3.41 -8.75
N PRO A 90 19.21 2.07 -8.93
CA PRO A 90 18.01 1.38 -9.37
C PRO A 90 16.88 1.41 -8.34
N TYR A 91 17.15 1.86 -7.11
CA TYR A 91 16.18 1.94 -6.02
C TYR A 91 16.15 3.34 -5.43
N SER A 92 14.99 3.99 -5.51
CA SER A 92 14.70 5.22 -4.79
C SER A 92 13.28 5.19 -4.21
N ALA A 93 12.94 6.11 -3.30
CA ALA A 93 11.55 6.22 -2.81
C ALA A 93 10.62 6.52 -3.99
N ILE A 94 11.01 7.43 -4.89
CA ILE A 94 10.22 7.82 -6.06
C ILE A 94 10.01 6.66 -7.03
N GLN A 95 11.05 5.88 -7.31
CA GLN A 95 10.90 4.66 -8.10
C GLN A 95 9.90 3.69 -7.46
N HIS A 96 9.91 3.56 -6.12
CA HIS A 96 8.95 2.71 -5.40
C HIS A 96 7.49 3.20 -5.52
N PHE A 97 7.26 4.52 -5.55
CA PHE A 97 5.92 5.06 -5.82
C PHE A 97 5.42 4.63 -7.19
N SER A 98 6.25 4.86 -8.22
CA SER A 98 5.93 4.59 -9.62
C SER A 98 5.74 3.10 -9.90
N ASP A 99 6.56 2.22 -9.32
CA ASP A 99 6.48 0.78 -9.63
C ASP A 99 5.36 0.05 -8.89
N LYS A 100 4.95 0.57 -7.72
CA LYS A 100 4.11 -0.21 -6.80
C LYS A 100 2.91 0.55 -6.29
N LEU A 101 3.12 1.74 -5.73
CA LEU A 101 2.08 2.41 -4.95
C LEU A 101 0.96 2.98 -5.84
N ILE A 102 1.26 3.38 -7.07
CA ILE A 102 0.22 3.82 -8.03
C ILE A 102 -0.79 2.72 -8.35
N HIS A 103 -0.37 1.45 -8.35
CA HIS A 103 -1.24 0.31 -8.69
C HIS A 103 -2.13 -0.16 -7.55
N ILE A 104 -2.01 0.43 -6.34
CA ILE A 104 -2.77 -0.01 -5.18
C ILE A 104 -4.27 0.26 -5.34
N ARG A 105 -4.64 1.40 -5.95
CA ARG A 105 -6.04 1.79 -6.15
C ARG A 105 -6.83 0.69 -6.86
N ASP A 106 -6.25 0.08 -7.89
CA ASP A 106 -6.90 -0.91 -8.74
C ASP A 106 -7.01 -2.28 -8.05
N ARG A 107 -6.38 -2.44 -6.89
CA ARG A 107 -6.37 -3.66 -6.07
C ARG A 107 -7.32 -3.57 -4.87
N LEU A 108 -8.02 -2.45 -4.69
CA LEU A 108 -8.97 -2.28 -3.59
C LEU A 108 -10.26 -3.07 -3.87
N LYS A 109 -10.73 -3.80 -2.86
CA LYS A 109 -11.81 -4.78 -2.99
C LYS A 109 -13.18 -4.19 -2.69
N THR A 110 -13.26 -3.27 -1.74
CA THR A 110 -14.51 -2.64 -1.31
C THR A 110 -14.80 -1.36 -2.11
N ASN A 111 -16.08 -1.04 -2.31
CA ASN A 111 -16.49 0.20 -2.99
C ASN A 111 -16.02 1.45 -2.22
N TYR A 112 -16.11 1.41 -0.89
CA TYR A 112 -15.64 2.49 -0.05
C TYR A 112 -14.11 2.64 -0.10
N GLY A 113 -13.38 1.52 -0.09
CA GLY A 113 -11.94 1.49 -0.25
C GLY A 113 -11.51 2.15 -1.55
N ARG A 114 -12.12 1.77 -2.69
CA ARG A 114 -11.87 2.40 -4.00
C ARG A 114 -12.11 3.91 -4.00
N SER A 115 -13.21 4.36 -3.41
CA SER A 115 -13.54 5.79 -3.26
C SER A 115 -12.45 6.55 -2.51
N LEU A 116 -11.99 6.01 -1.37
CA LEU A 116 -10.92 6.65 -0.60
C LEU A 116 -9.56 6.58 -1.32
N GLY A 117 -9.31 5.46 -2.00
CA GLY A 117 -8.11 5.20 -2.77
C GLY A 117 -7.92 6.17 -3.93
N LEU A 118 -9.01 6.62 -4.58
CA LEU A 118 -8.95 7.64 -5.64
C LEU A 118 -8.30 8.94 -5.15
N LYS A 119 -8.77 9.47 -4.02
CA LYS A 119 -8.22 10.72 -3.45
C LYS A 119 -6.76 10.57 -3.05
N ARG A 120 -6.41 9.45 -2.40
CA ARG A 120 -5.04 9.16 -1.97
C ARG A 120 -4.09 8.92 -3.15
N HIS A 121 -4.59 8.30 -4.22
CA HIS A 121 -3.86 8.09 -5.45
C HIS A 121 -3.58 9.41 -6.18
N GLN A 122 -4.59 10.29 -6.29
CA GLN A 122 -4.41 11.60 -6.90
C GLN A 122 -3.32 12.41 -6.17
N LEU A 123 -3.31 12.40 -4.84
CA LEU A 123 -2.26 13.04 -4.05
C LEU A 123 -0.86 12.53 -4.40
N ILE A 124 -0.69 11.23 -4.63
CA ILE A 124 0.61 10.67 -5.05
C ILE A 124 1.00 11.20 -6.43
N LEU A 125 0.07 11.25 -7.39
CA LEU A 125 0.36 11.78 -8.72
C LEU A 125 0.75 13.26 -8.66
N ASP A 126 0.01 14.06 -7.90
CA ASP A 126 0.29 15.49 -7.73
C ASP A 126 1.67 15.71 -7.06
N PHE A 127 2.00 14.87 -6.07
CA PHE A 127 3.30 14.91 -5.40
C PHE A 127 4.46 14.52 -6.32
N LEU A 128 4.27 13.49 -7.15
CA LEU A 128 5.28 13.10 -8.16
C LEU A 128 5.49 14.20 -9.21
N SER A 129 4.40 14.80 -9.71
CA SER A 129 4.47 15.93 -10.64
C SER A 129 5.23 17.12 -10.04
N ALA A 130 4.95 17.45 -8.76
CA ALA A 130 5.66 18.54 -8.08
C ALA A 130 7.17 18.28 -7.95
N ILE A 131 7.57 17.03 -7.68
CA ILE A 131 9.00 16.65 -7.65
C ILE A 131 9.65 16.83 -9.01
N GLU A 132 8.98 16.38 -10.07
CA GLU A 132 9.48 16.53 -11.45
C GLU A 132 9.66 18.01 -11.80
N ASP A 133 8.65 18.84 -11.54
CA ASP A 133 8.70 20.29 -11.78
C ASP A 133 9.82 20.99 -10.98
N GLU A 134 9.98 20.65 -9.69
CA GLU A 134 11.03 21.20 -8.82
C GLU A 134 12.43 20.75 -9.26
N TYR A 135 12.57 19.55 -9.82
CA TYR A 135 13.85 19.03 -10.28
C TYR A 135 14.25 19.59 -11.65
N ASP A 136 13.31 19.65 -12.59
CA ASP A 136 13.55 20.19 -13.94
C ASP A 136 13.87 21.68 -13.92
N THR A 137 13.31 22.43 -12.96
CA THR A 137 13.67 23.84 -12.75
C THR A 137 15.09 24.05 -12.20
N LEU A 138 15.72 23.02 -11.62
CA LEU A 138 17.09 23.06 -11.09
C LEU A 138 18.13 22.50 -12.05
N ALA A 139 17.74 21.72 -13.06
CA ALA A 139 18.62 21.33 -14.15
C ALA A 139 18.81 22.58 -15.04
N PRO A 140 20.00 23.20 -15.12
CA PRO A 140 20.19 24.33 -16.02
C PRO A 140 19.81 23.85 -17.41
N SER A 141 18.80 24.50 -18.00
CA SER A 141 18.59 24.46 -19.43
C SER A 141 19.96 24.65 -20.06
N HIS A 142 20.44 23.65 -20.79
CA HIS A 142 21.50 23.86 -21.77
C HIS A 142 20.94 24.82 -22.82
N ALA A 143 20.83 26.09 -22.45
CA ALA A 143 20.55 27.19 -23.34
C ALA A 143 21.87 27.45 -24.06
N ASN A 144 21.87 27.05 -25.33
CA ASN A 144 22.91 27.27 -26.33
C ASN A 144 23.39 28.72 -26.38
#